data_AF-X0ZX38-F1
#
_entry.id   AF-X0ZX38-F1
#
_cell.length_a   1.000
_cell.length_b   1.000
_cell.length_c   1.000
_cell.angle_alpha   90.00
_cell.angle_beta   90.00
_cell.angle_gamma   90.00
#
_symmetry.space_group_name_H-M   'P 1'
#
loop_
_entity.id
_entity.type
_entity.pdbx_description
1 polymer ?
#
loop_
_entity_poly.entity_id
_entity_poly.type
_entity_poly.pdbx_seq_one_letter_code
_entity_poly.pdbx_strand_id
1 'polypeptide(L)' 'MGFGKVTQGEKPTHIFIVKNGGEGDLIIEGLKESCPCIEASISTTRIQPGELAELEVSYDTTDYVGKDEKHIHIYHKLN' A
#
# COMPACT_ATOMS: atom_id res chain seq x y z
N MET A 1 10.91 1.63 -3.07
CA MET A 1 10.53 2.23 -4.37
C MET A 1 9.44 3.23 -4.07
N GLY A 2 9.54 4.45 -4.57
CA GLY A 2 8.64 5.55 -4.19
C GLY A 2 8.20 6.33 -5.42
N PHE A 3 7.38 7.37 -5.21
CA PHE A 3 6.81 8.20 -6.25
C PHE A 3 7.84 9.02 -7.07
N GLY A 4 9.13 8.98 -6.69
CA GLY A 4 10.18 9.70 -7.39
C GLY A 4 10.08 11.21 -7.17
N LYS A 5 10.40 12.00 -8.20
CA LYS A 5 10.16 13.44 -8.19
C LYS A 5 8.73 13.69 -8.67
N VAL A 6 7.96 14.38 -7.85
CA VAL A 6 6.56 14.75 -8.11
C VAL A 6 6.39 16.24 -7.88
N THR A 7 5.44 16.85 -8.57
CA THR A 7 5.12 18.27 -8.36
C THR A 7 4.27 18.39 -7.11
N GLN A 8 4.54 19.38 -6.26
CA GLN A 8 3.69 19.65 -5.10
C GLN A 8 2.23 19.88 -5.54
N GLY A 9 1.29 19.28 -4.82
CA GLY A 9 -0.14 19.32 -5.13
C GLY A 9 -0.61 18.19 -6.05
N GLU A 10 0.31 17.41 -6.62
CA GLU A 10 -0.06 16.16 -7.29
C GLU A 10 -0.45 15.09 -6.26
N LYS A 11 -1.28 14.15 -6.72
CA LYS A 11 -1.65 12.95 -5.99
C LYS A 11 -1.14 11.70 -6.73
N PRO A 12 0.18 11.46 -6.78
CA PRO A 12 0.71 10.30 -7.46
C PRO A 12 0.18 9.00 -6.83
N THR A 13 -0.06 8.01 -7.69
CA THR A 13 -0.53 6.67 -7.32
C THR A 13 0.49 5.63 -7.74
N HIS A 14 0.70 4.60 -6.92
CA HIS A 14 1.55 3.46 -7.21
C HIS A 14 0.84 2.16 -6.86
N ILE A 15 0.98 1.16 -7.72
CA ILE A 15 0.42 -0.18 -7.50
C ILE A 15 1.57 -1.11 -7.12
N PHE A 16 1.50 -1.64 -5.89
CA PHE A 16 2.38 -2.70 -5.42
C PHE A 16 1.71 -4.06 -5.61
N ILE A 17 2.50 -5.08 -5.95
CA ILE A 17 2.01 -6.45 -6.04
C ILE A 17 2.32 -7.19 -4.74
N VAL A 18 1.27 -7.67 -4.08
CA VAL A 18 1.36 -8.53 -2.89
C VAL A 18 1.19 -9.98 -3.34
N LYS A 19 2.20 -10.81 -3.14
CA LYS A 19 2.15 -12.24 -3.47
C LYS A 19 1.99 -13.08 -2.21
N ASN A 20 1.06 -14.02 -2.20
CA ASN A 20 1.06 -15.06 -1.17
C ASN A 20 2.06 -16.16 -1.56
N GLY A 21 3.22 -16.16 -0.91
CA GLY A 21 4.25 -17.19 -1.08
C GLY A 21 4.12 -18.39 -0.15
N GLY A 22 3.10 -18.43 0.71
CA GLY A 22 2.86 -19.52 1.67
C GLY A 22 2.00 -20.64 1.12
N GLU A 23 1.70 -21.63 1.97
CA GLU A 23 0.91 -22.82 1.63
C GLU A 23 -0.58 -22.70 2.01
N GLY A 24 -0.93 -21.72 2.84
CA GLY A 24 -2.30 -21.42 3.25
C GLY A 24 -2.78 -20.07 2.73
N ASP A 25 -4.08 -19.80 2.86
CA ASP A 25 -4.65 -18.51 2.49
C ASP A 25 -4.06 -17.39 3.35
N LEU A 26 -3.59 -16.33 2.69
CA LEU A 26 -3.22 -15.08 3.34
C LEU A 26 -4.47 -14.20 3.48
N ILE A 27 -4.86 -13.93 4.72
CA ILE A 27 -6.01 -13.06 5.03
C ILE A 27 -5.50 -11.72 5.55
N ILE A 28 -5.76 -10.67 4.77
CA ILE A 28 -5.46 -9.29 5.12
C ILE A 28 -6.59 -8.75 5.98
N GLU A 29 -6.28 -8.39 7.23
CA GLU A 29 -7.25 -7.87 8.20
C GLU A 29 -7.38 -6.35 8.12
N GLY A 30 -6.32 -5.67 7.67
CA GLY A 30 -6.36 -4.23 7.50
C GLY A 30 -5.07 -3.63 6.95
N LEU A 31 -5.22 -2.41 6.45
CA LEU A 31 -4.14 -1.51 6.09
C LEU A 31 -4.10 -0.40 7.13
N LYS A 32 -2.89 0.09 7.44
CA LYS A 32 -2.70 1.25 8.31
C LYS A 32 -1.64 2.17 7.75
N GLU A 33 -2.06 3.36 7.41
CA GLU A 33 -1.20 4.43 6.96
C GLU A 33 -0.58 5.19 8.14
N SER A 34 0.64 5.70 7.93
CA SER A 34 1.32 6.57 8.91
C SER A 34 0.78 8.00 8.96
N CYS A 35 0.00 8.41 7.96
CA CYS A 35 -0.51 9.76 7.77
C CYS A 35 -1.83 9.71 6.99
N PRO A 36 -2.81 10.60 7.29
CA PRO A 36 -4.05 10.71 6.50
C PRO A 36 -3.81 11.24 5.07
N CYS A 37 -2.61 11.74 4.78
CA CYS A 37 -2.19 12.14 3.44
C CYS A 37 -1.91 10.96 2.50
N ILE A 38 -1.98 9.73 3.01
CA ILE A 38 -1.84 8.50 2.24
C ILE A 38 -3.19 7.82 2.21
N GLU A 39 -3.61 7.39 1.02
CA GLU A 39 -4.78 6.56 0.81
C GLU A 39 -4.31 5.21 0.27
N ALA A 40 -4.70 4.10 0.91
CA ALA A 40 -4.34 2.76 0.46
C ALA A 40 -5.58 1.88 0.29
N SER A 41 -5.58 1.04 -0.75
CA SER A 41 -6.60 0.01 -0.96
C SER A 41 -5.98 -1.27 -1.50
N ILE A 42 -6.60 -2.41 -1.23
CA ILE A 42 -6.14 -3.71 -1.72
C ILE A 42 -7.26 -4.41 -2.49
N SER A 43 -6.93 -5.01 -3.64
CA SER A 43 -7.91 -5.59 -4.55
C SER A 43 -8.66 -6.80 -3.99
N THR A 44 -8.08 -7.50 -3.02
CA THR A 44 -8.73 -8.60 -2.28
C THR A 44 -8.13 -8.72 -0.88
N THR A 45 -8.95 -9.08 0.10
CA THR A 45 -8.51 -9.38 1.47
C THR A 45 -8.16 -10.85 1.69
N ARG A 46 -8.41 -11.72 0.71
CA ARG A 46 -8.03 -13.15 0.73
C ARG A 46 -7.19 -13.47 -0.50
N ILE A 47 -5.96 -13.90 -0.28
CA ILE A 47 -5.00 -14.23 -1.33
C ILE A 47 -4.63 -15.70 -1.17
N GLN A 48 -5.01 -16.54 -2.13
CA GLN A 48 -4.73 -17.98 -2.11
C GLN A 48 -3.22 -18.25 -2.32
N PRO A 49 -2.70 -19.44 -1.96
CA PRO A 49 -1.32 -19.82 -2.21
C PRO A 49 -0.90 -19.59 -3.67
N GLY A 50 0.19 -18.85 -3.88
CA GLY A 50 0.74 -18.53 -5.20
C GLY A 50 0.10 -17.32 -5.90
N GLU A 51 -1.08 -16.88 -5.47
CA GLU A 51 -1.85 -15.79 -6.07
C GLU A 51 -1.33 -14.40 -5.66
N LEU A 52 -1.81 -13.40 -6.39
CA LEU A 52 -1.44 -11.99 -6.28
C LEU A 52 -2.63 -11.11 -5.88
N ALA A 53 -2.33 -10.02 -5.18
CA ALA A 53 -3.23 -8.89 -5.00
C ALA A 53 -2.52 -7.59 -5.35
N GLU A 54 -3.29 -6.60 -5.76
CA GLU A 54 -2.81 -5.25 -6.05
C GLU A 54 -3.08 -4.38 -4.82
N LEU A 55 -2.03 -3.77 -4.28
CA LEU A 55 -2.09 -2.73 -3.26
C LEU A 55 -1.88 -1.38 -3.96
N GLU A 56 -2.97 -0.63 -4.13
CA GLU A 56 -2.95 0.72 -4.66
C GLU A 56 -2.68 1.71 -3.53
N VAL A 57 -1.71 2.60 -3.74
CA VAL A 57 -1.30 3.62 -2.78
C VAL A 57 -1.24 4.97 -3.47
N SER A 58 -1.99 5.95 -2.95
CA SER A 58 -1.97 7.34 -3.38
C SER A 58 -1.43 8.23 -2.27
N TYR A 59 -0.66 9.26 -2.65
CA TYR A 59 -0.07 10.21 -1.70
C TYR A 59 -0.45 11.65 -2.07
N ASP A 60 -1.15 12.34 -1.17
CA ASP A 60 -1.48 13.75 -1.32
C ASP A 60 -0.28 14.63 -0.91
N THR A 61 0.38 15.22 -1.91
CA THR A 61 1.58 16.04 -1.70
C THR A 61 1.27 17.51 -1.40
N THR A 62 -0.01 17.91 -1.30
CA THR A 62 -0.42 19.32 -1.20
C THR A 62 0.36 20.09 -0.13
N ASP A 63 0.49 19.49 1.06
CA ASP A 63 1.13 20.13 2.22
C ASP A 63 2.61 19.73 2.42
N TYR A 64 3.22 19.05 1.44
CA TYR A 64 4.55 18.45 1.59
C TYR A 64 5.52 18.90 0.49
N VAL A 65 6.73 19.29 0.90
CA VAL A 65 7.82 19.71 0.01
C VAL A 65 9.16 19.10 0.41
N GLY A 66 10.04 18.89 -0.56
CA GLY A 66 11.35 18.30 -0.32
C GLY A 66 11.29 16.76 -0.22
N LYS A 67 12.25 16.18 0.50
CA LYS A 67 12.30 14.73 0.71
C LYS A 67 11.32 14.35 1.82
N ASP A 68 10.37 13.48 1.49
CA ASP A 68 9.44 12.89 2.46
C ASP A 68 9.48 11.36 2.40
N GLU A 69 9.21 10.71 3.52
CA GLU A 69 9.14 9.26 3.66
C GLU A 69 7.93 8.91 4.53
N LYS A 70 7.07 8.03 4.00
CA LYS A 70 5.83 7.58 4.64
C LYS A 70 5.79 6.06 4.64
N HIS A 71 5.08 5.51 5.62
CA HIS A 71 4.91 4.07 5.79
C HIS A 71 3.44 3.67 5.70
N ILE A 72 3.22 2.46 5.18
CA ILE A 72 1.95 1.73 5.22
C ILE A 72 2.25 0.36 5.80
N HIS A 73 1.42 -0.06 6.75
CA HIS A 73 1.50 -1.37 7.39
C HIS A 73 0.34 -2.23 6.92
N ILE A 74 0.64 -3.48 6.57
CA ILE A 74 -0.36 -4.51 6.28
C ILE A 74 -0.45 -5.41 7.50
N TYR A 75 -1.65 -5.58 8.04
CA TYR A 75 -1.93 -6.53 9.10
C TYR A 75 -2.62 -7.75 8.50
N HIS A 76 -2.13 -8.93 8.86
CA HIS A 76 -2.71 -10.20 8.45
C HIS A 76 -2.97 -11.06 9.67
N LYS A 77 -3.94 -11.96 9.54
CA LYS A 77 -4.21 -12.93 10.59
C LYS A 77 -3.08 -13.97 10.63
N LEU A 78 -2.66 -14.33 11.83
CA LEU A 78 -1.90 -15.57 12.07
C LEU A 78 -2.92 -16.63 12.44
N ASN A 79 -3.09 -17.62 11.58
CA ASN A 79 -3.87 -18.82 11.89
C ASN A 79 -3.00 -19.82 12.65
#